data_AF-A0A7V7D3J5-F1
#
_entry.id   AF-A0A7V7D3J5-F1
#
_cell.length_a   1.000
_cell.length_b   1.000
_cell.length_c   1.000
_cell.angle_alpha   90.00
_cell.angle_beta   90.00
_cell.angle_gamma   90.00
#
_symmetry.space_group_name_H-M   'P 1'
#
loop_
_entity.id
_entity.type
_entity.pdbx_description
1 polymer ?
#
loop_
_entity_poly.entity_id
_entity_poly.type
_entity_poly.pdbx_seq_one_letter_code
_entity_poly.pdbx_strand_id
1 'polypeptide(L)' 'MPKLPGVSHSHADDSQLTDDDIIVRYEEGQIVGITILNAGKRVS' A
#
# COMPACT_ATOMS: atom_id res chain seq x y z
N MET A 1 0.33 22.50 -9.10
CA MET A 1 1.72 22.01 -9.11
C MET A 1 1.83 20.95 -10.19
N PRO A 2 2.65 21.14 -11.25
CA PRO A 2 2.86 20.09 -12.27
C PRO A 2 3.62 18.92 -11.62
N LYS A 3 3.19 17.68 -11.86
CA LYS A 3 3.93 16.48 -11.45
C LYS A 3 5.20 16.35 -12.32
N LEU A 4 6.34 16.05 -11.70
CA LEU A 4 7.60 15.74 -12.40
C LEU A 4 7.45 14.40 -13.15
N PRO A 5 7.98 14.28 -14.38
CA PRO A 5 8.01 13.00 -15.07
C PRO A 5 8.88 12.02 -14.27
N GLY A 6 8.29 10.89 -13.86
CA GLY A 6 8.98 9.83 -13.12
C GLY A 6 8.90 9.91 -11.59
N VAL A 7 8.21 10.89 -11.00
CA VAL A 7 8.02 10.93 -9.53
C VAL A 7 6.54 11.00 -9.19
N SER A 8 5.95 9.85 -8.89
CA SER A 8 4.79 9.77 -8.02
C SER A 8 5.32 9.38 -6.64
N HIS A 9 5.27 10.31 -5.68
CA HIS A 9 5.71 10.12 -4.27
C HIS A 9 5.00 8.95 -3.54
N SER A 10 4.13 8.23 -4.23
CA SER A 10 3.26 7.18 -3.70
C SER A 10 2.95 6.12 -4.76
N HIS A 11 3.77 6.00 -5.83
CA HIS A 11 3.48 5.00 -6.87
C HIS A 11 3.60 3.61 -6.27
N ALA A 12 2.53 2.84 -6.43
CA ALA A 12 2.58 1.40 -6.45
C ALA A 12 2.10 1.00 -7.85
N ASP A 13 2.70 -0.02 -8.44
CA ASP A 13 2.22 -0.62 -9.69
C ASP A 13 1.17 -1.69 -9.42
N ASP A 14 1.21 -2.31 -8.23
CA ASP A 14 0.28 -3.34 -7.81
C ASP A 14 -0.10 -3.22 -6.32
N SER A 15 -1.19 -3.87 -5.93
CA SER A 15 -1.60 -4.02 -4.54
C SER A 15 -2.37 -5.31 -4.29
N GLN A 16 -2.17 -5.89 -3.12
CA GLN A 16 -2.85 -7.10 -2.65
C GLN A 16 -3.63 -6.80 -1.38
N LEU A 17 -4.93 -7.12 -1.37
CA LEU A 17 -5.71 -7.25 -0.14
C LEU A 17 -5.59 -8.69 0.37
N THR A 18 -5.17 -8.83 1.62
CA THR A 18 -5.01 -10.12 2.30
C THR A 18 -6.24 -10.46 3.13
N ASP A 19 -6.35 -11.72 3.56
CA ASP A 19 -7.43 -12.19 4.44
C ASP A 19 -7.39 -11.52 5.84
N ASP A 20 -6.26 -10.93 6.22
CA ASP A 20 -6.05 -10.23 7.50
C ASP A 20 -6.44 -8.74 7.44
N ASP A 21 -7.20 -8.32 6.42
CA ASP A 21 -7.58 -6.90 6.20
C ASP A 21 -6.37 -5.96 6.05
N ILE A 22 -5.25 -6.48 5.55
CA ILE A 22 -4.02 -5.73 5.24
C ILE A 22 -3.94 -5.53 3.73
N ILE A 23 -3.72 -4.28 3.31
CA ILE A 23 -3.37 -3.95 1.93
C ILE A 23 -1.86 -3.78 1.83
N VAL A 24 -1.22 -4.61 1.01
CA VAL A 24 0.20 -4.50 0.67
C VAL A 24 0.30 -3.84 -0.70
N ARG A 25 1.16 -2.83 -0.82
CA ARG A 25 1.43 -2.12 -2.08
C ARG A 25 2.81 -2.48 -2.59
N TYR A 26 2.90 -2.78 -3.88
CA TYR A 26 4.13 -3.17 -4.55
C TYR A 26 4.55 -2.14 -5.60
N GLU A 27 5.85 -2.05 -5.84
CA GLU A 27 6.46 -1.37 -6.99
C GLU A 27 7.61 -2.25 -7.49
N GLU A 28 7.57 -2.68 -8.75
CA GLU A 28 8.55 -3.57 -9.37
C GLU A 28 8.80 -4.86 -8.54
N GLY A 29 7.73 -5.38 -7.93
CA GLY A 29 7.76 -6.58 -7.08
C GLY A 29 8.32 -6.34 -5.66
N GLN A 30 8.64 -5.10 -5.28
CA GLN A 30 9.10 -4.72 -3.94
C GLN A 30 7.95 -4.13 -3.12
N ILE A 31 7.88 -4.41 -1.82
CA ILE A 31 6.86 -3.81 -0.94
C ILE A 31 7.21 -2.33 -0.68
N VAL A 32 6.32 -1.42 -1.08
CA VAL A 32 6.46 0.04 -0.90
C VAL A 32 5.46 0.65 0.07
N GLY A 33 4.50 -0.13 0.58
CA GLY A 33 3.60 0.34 1.62
C GLY A 33 2.65 -0.70 2.17
N ILE A 34 2.18 -0.45 3.39
CA ILE A 34 1.22 -1.29 4.10
C ILE A 34 0.11 -0.40 4.66
N THR A 35 -1.15 -0.77 4.44
CA THR A 35 -2.31 -0.14 5.07
C THR A 35 -3.05 -1.20 5.88
N ILE A 36 -3.30 -0.90 7.16
CA ILE A 36 -4.03 -1.77 8.09
C ILE A 36 -5.45 -1.22 8.24
N LEU A 37 -6.45 -1.90 7.69
CA LEU A 37 -7.83 -1.38 7.67
C LEU A 37 -8.49 -1.48 9.05
N ASN A 38 -8.19 -2.52 9.80
CA ASN A 38 -8.80 -2.81 11.10
C ASN A 38 -7.81 -2.71 12.27
N ALA A 39 -6.92 -1.70 12.25
CA ALA A 39 -5.86 -1.51 13.26
C ALA A 39 -6.37 -1.38 14.71
N GLY A 40 -7.66 -1.09 14.91
CA GLY A 40 -8.30 -0.97 16.22
C GLY A 40 -9.08 -2.20 16.69
N LYS A 41 -9.27 -3.24 15.86
CA LYS A 41 -9.92 -4.47 16.32
C LYS A 41 -8.94 -5.23 17.21
N ARG A 42 -9.20 -5.20 18.53
CA ARG A 42 -8.53 -6.11 19.48
C ARG A 42 -9.18 -7.47 19.33
N VAL A 43 -8.39 -8.52 19.16
CA VAL A 43 -8.88 -9.89 19.33
C VAL A 43 -9.25 -10.01 20.80
N SER A 44 -10.55 -10.08 21.09
CA SER A 44 -11.11 -10.29 22.43
C SER A 44 -11.52 -11.74 22.59
#